data_AF-A0A659RWN9-F1
#
_entry.id   AF-A0A659RWN9-F1
#
_cell.length_a   1.000
_cell.length_b   1.000
_cell.length_c   1.000
_cell.angle_alpha   90.00
_cell.angle_beta   90.00
_cell.angle_gamma   90.00
#
_symmetry.space_group_name_H-M   'P 1'
#
loop_
_entity.id
_entity.type
_entity.pdbx_description
1 polymer ?
#
loop_
_entity_poly.entity_id
_entity_poly.type
_entity_poly.pdbx_seq_one_letter_code
_entity_poly.pdbx_strand_id
1 'polypeptide(L)' 'VHAIPALPLCRTVIGGGSPNLAGQDESHGAALGEEEVALTRQKLGWHHPAFEIPKEIFRARDGSADGEIAQQPWRGKCG' A
#
# COMPACT_ATOMS: atom_id res chain seq x y z
N VAL A 1 33.61 -5.79 9.39
CA VAL A 1 32.57 -6.67 8.81
C VAL A 1 31.98 -5.95 7.61
N HIS A 2 32.08 -6.48 6.39
CA HIS A 2 31.40 -5.87 5.24
C HIS A 2 29.93 -6.29 5.27
N ALA A 3 29.01 -5.32 5.22
CA ALA A 3 27.58 -5.62 5.11
C ALA A 3 27.30 -6.27 3.74
N ILE A 4 26.49 -7.32 3.73
CA ILE A 4 26.07 -8.01 2.50
C ILE A 4 24.71 -7.43 2.09
N PRO A 5 24.54 -6.93 0.85
CA PRO A 5 23.25 -6.51 0.33
C PRO A 5 22.25 -7.67 0.35
N ALA A 6 21.01 -7.40 0.78
CA ALA A 6 19.92 -8.37 0.73
C ALA A 6 19.04 -8.13 -0.49
N LEU A 7 18.60 -9.21 -1.14
CA LEU A 7 17.56 -9.18 -2.18
C LEU A 7 16.35 -10.02 -1.70
N PRO A 8 15.33 -9.40 -1.08
CA PRO A 8 14.13 -10.12 -0.69
C PRO A 8 13.29 -10.47 -1.93
N LEU A 9 12.92 -11.76 -2.06
CA LEU A 9 12.09 -12.26 -3.15
C LEU A 9 10.62 -12.34 -2.71
N CYS A 10 9.88 -11.26 -2.91
CA CYS A 10 8.45 -11.18 -2.61
C CYS A 10 7.64 -11.72 -3.79
N ARG A 11 7.16 -12.97 -3.70
CA ARG A 11 6.22 -13.52 -4.69
C ARG A 11 4.81 -12.96 -4.43
N THR A 12 4.24 -12.29 -5.42
CA THR A 12 2.89 -11.71 -5.37
C THR A 12 2.07 -12.08 -6.61
N VAL A 13 0.77 -11.76 -6.60
CA VAL A 13 -0.12 -11.82 -7.77
C VAL A 13 -0.46 -10.39 -8.17
N ILE A 14 -0.13 -10.00 -9.41
CA ILE A 14 -0.50 -8.68 -9.95
C ILE A 14 -2.03 -8.53 -9.98
N GLY A 15 -2.54 -7.32 -9.72
CA GLY A 15 -3.99 -7.12 -9.60
C GLY A 15 -4.65 -7.90 -8.45
N GLY A 16 -3.86 -8.38 -7.48
CA GLY A 16 -4.36 -9.19 -6.35
C GLY A 16 -5.55 -8.53 -5.66
N GLY A 17 -6.67 -9.25 -5.60
CA GLY A 17 -7.94 -8.75 -5.09
C GLY A 17 -9.01 -8.64 -6.17
N SER A 18 -8.63 -8.32 -7.41
CA SER A 18 -9.55 -8.42 -8.55
C SER A 18 -9.98 -9.88 -8.75
N PRO A 19 -11.29 -10.16 -8.89
CA PRO A 19 -11.75 -11.50 -9.21
C PRO A 19 -11.37 -11.95 -10.63
N ASN A 20 -11.43 -11.05 -11.61
CA ASN A 20 -11.33 -11.43 -13.02
C ASN A 20 -9.96 -11.11 -13.65
N LEU A 21 -9.25 -10.10 -13.13
CA LEU A 21 -7.99 -9.61 -13.71
C LEU A 21 -6.75 -9.88 -12.84
N ALA A 22 -6.91 -10.49 -11.66
CA ALA A 22 -5.76 -10.88 -10.86
C ALA A 22 -4.90 -11.93 -11.60
N GLY A 23 -3.60 -11.64 -11.75
CA GLY A 23 -2.65 -12.47 -12.48
C GLY A 23 -2.58 -12.19 -13.98
N GLN A 24 -3.43 -11.30 -14.50
CA GLN A 24 -3.53 -11.01 -15.93
C GLN A 24 -2.81 -9.69 -16.28
N ASP A 25 -2.37 -9.57 -17.54
CA ASP A 25 -1.62 -8.42 -18.05
C ASP A 25 -2.48 -7.15 -18.16
N GLU A 26 -3.80 -7.27 -18.33
CA GLU A 26 -4.70 -6.12 -18.36
C GLU A 26 -4.69 -5.33 -17.04
N SER A 27 -4.39 -6.00 -15.91
CA SER A 27 -4.26 -5.34 -14.60
C SER A 27 -3.00 -4.47 -14.46
N HIS A 28 -2.07 -4.52 -15.42
CA HIS A 28 -0.82 -3.77 -15.37
C HIS A 28 -0.98 -2.33 -15.84
N GLY A 29 -1.55 -2.14 -17.03
CA GLY A 29 -1.45 -0.88 -17.78
C GLY A 29 -2.76 -0.14 -17.98
N ALA A 30 -3.89 -0.71 -17.54
CA ALA A 30 -5.22 -0.14 -17.74
C ALA A 30 -5.96 0.03 -16.42
N ALA A 31 -6.91 0.97 -16.39
CA ALA A 31 -7.88 1.06 -15.31
C ALA A 31 -8.73 -0.22 -15.29
N LEU A 32 -9.05 -0.75 -14.10
CA LEU A 32 -9.87 -1.96 -13.96
C LEU A 32 -11.28 -1.83 -14.55
N GLY A 33 -11.82 -0.60 -14.58
CA GLY A 33 -13.21 -0.34 -14.94
C GLY A 33 -14.16 -0.42 -13.73
N GLU A 34 -15.30 0.25 -13.83
CA GLU A 34 -16.22 0.43 -12.69
C GLU A 34 -16.77 -0.89 -12.15
N GLU A 35 -17.15 -1.81 -13.05
CA GLU A 35 -17.66 -3.13 -12.68
C GLU A 35 -16.62 -3.96 -11.93
N GLU A 36 -15.39 -4.01 -12.44
CA GLU A 36 -14.31 -4.77 -11.81
C GLU A 36 -13.88 -4.15 -10.49
N VAL A 37 -13.91 -2.81 -10.36
CA VAL A 37 -13.69 -2.11 -9.09
C VAL A 37 -14.76 -2.50 -8.06
N ALA A 38 -16.03 -2.58 -8.44
CA ALA A 38 -17.11 -2.98 -7.53
C ALA A 38 -16.93 -4.42 -7.04
N LEU A 39 -16.59 -5.35 -7.94
CA LEU A 39 -16.31 -6.76 -7.61
C LEU A 39 -15.06 -6.91 -6.73
N THR A 40 -14.01 -6.14 -7.03
CA THR A 40 -12.78 -6.11 -6.22
C THR A 40 -13.07 -5.64 -4.80
N ARG A 41 -13.84 -4.55 -4.66
CA ARG A 41 -14.27 -4.03 -3.34
C ARG A 41 -15.07 -5.07 -2.56
N GLN A 42 -16.02 -5.73 -3.21
CA GLN A 42 -16.81 -6.80 -2.59
C GLN A 42 -15.92 -7.94 -2.09
N LYS A 43 -14.99 -8.44 -2.91
CA LYS A 43 -14.08 -9.53 -2.54
C LYS A 43 -13.15 -9.16 -1.38
N LEU A 44 -12.69 -7.91 -1.32
CA LEU A 44 -11.82 -7.41 -0.26
C LEU A 44 -12.58 -6.98 1.01
N GLY A 45 -13.93 -6.98 1.01
CA GLY A 45 -14.73 -6.43 2.10
C GLY A 45 -14.55 -4.92 2.26
N TRP A 46 -14.20 -4.21 1.18
CA TRP A 46 -13.99 -2.76 1.19
C TRP A 46 -15.29 -2.03 0.86
N HIS A 47 -15.93 -1.47 1.89
CA HIS A 47 -17.24 -0.83 1.77
C HIS A 47 -17.18 0.70 1.61
N HIS A 48 -15.99 1.29 1.65
CA HIS A 48 -15.84 2.75 1.58
C HIS A 48 -15.85 3.24 0.12
N PRO A 49 -16.47 4.41 -0.13
CA PRO A 49 -16.53 5.00 -1.47
C PRO A 49 -15.14 5.40 -1.98
N ALA A 50 -15.11 5.83 -3.23
CA ALA A 50 -13.89 6.30 -3.86
C ALA A 50 -13.27 7.45 -3.05
N PHE A 51 -11.97 7.33 -2.76
CA PHE A 51 -11.18 8.32 -2.03
C PHE A 51 -11.57 8.56 -0.57
N GLU A 52 -12.43 7.72 0.02
CA GLU A 52 -12.70 7.74 1.46
C GLU A 52 -11.80 6.74 2.19
N ILE A 53 -11.05 7.24 3.18
CA ILE A 53 -10.21 6.43 4.06
C ILE A 53 -10.78 6.50 5.47
N PRO A 54 -11.12 5.35 6.09
CA PRO A 54 -11.59 5.30 7.47
C PRO A 54 -10.59 5.90 8.45
N LYS A 55 -11.09 6.58 9.48
CA LYS A 55 -10.27 7.33 10.44
C LYS A 55 -9.30 6.44 11.20
N GLU A 56 -9.70 5.21 11.50
CA GLU A 56 -8.89 4.19 12.15
C GLU A 56 -7.73 3.73 11.27
N ILE A 57 -7.94 3.56 9.96
CA ILE A 57 -6.90 3.20 9.01
C ILE A 57 -5.92 4.38 8.85
N PHE A 58 -6.44 5.61 8.73
CA PHE A 58 -5.61 6.81 8.68
C PHE A 58 -4.73 6.92 9.93
N ARG A 59 -5.31 6.80 11.12
CA ARG A 59 -4.58 6.84 12.40
C ARG A 59 -3.53 5.74 12.51
N ALA A 60 -3.85 4.52 12.08
CA ALA A 60 -2.90 3.41 12.10
C ALA A 60 -1.71 3.59 11.12
N ARG A 61 -1.85 4.50 10.14
CA ARG A 61 -0.83 4.81 9.12
C ARG A 61 -0.17 6.18 9.32
N ASP A 62 -0.63 6.98 10.28
CA ASP A 62 -0.07 8.29 10.59
C ASP A 62 1.26 8.11 11.33
N GLY A 63 2.36 8.19 10.58
CA GLY A 63 3.72 8.10 11.10
C GLY A 63 4.31 9.44 11.55
N SER A 64 3.52 10.53 11.61
CA SER A 64 4.06 11.87 11.83
C SER A 64 4.78 12.00 13.18
N ALA A 65 4.19 11.46 14.25
CA ALA A 65 4.79 11.49 15.58
C ALA A 65 6.07 10.65 15.67
N ASP A 66 6.03 9.42 15.16
CA ASP A 66 7.20 8.52 15.13
C ASP A 66 8.33 9.13 14.29
N GLY A 67 7.98 9.75 13.16
CA GLY A 67 8.91 10.47 12.30
C GLY A 67 9.57 11.65 13.00
N GLU A 68 8.81 12.44 13.76
CA GLU A 68 9.37 13.55 14.54
C GLU A 68 10.35 13.04 15.61
N ILE A 69 9.97 12.01 16.36
CA ILE A 69 10.83 11.38 17.37
C ILE A 69 12.12 10.85 16.73
N ALA A 70 12.01 10.18 15.57
CA ALA A 70 13.17 9.67 14.85
C ALA A 70 14.06 10.77 14.27
N GLN A 71 13.48 11.91 13.88
CA GLN A 71 14.19 13.03 13.29
C GLN A 71 14.93 13.89 14.32
N GLN A 72 14.42 14.04 15.55
CA GLN A 72 15.02 14.90 16.58
C GLN A 72 16.51 14.63 16.83
N PRO A 73 16.98 13.38 17.02
CA PRO A 73 18.41 13.08 17.18
C PRO A 73 19.27 13.43 15.96
N TRP A 74 18.68 13.47 14.77
CA TRP A 74 19.35 13.87 13.53
C TRP A 74 19.55 15.39 13.47
N ARG A 75 18.52 16.15 13.86
CA ARG A 75 18.61 17.63 13.89
C ARG A 75 19.69 18.14 14.83
N GLY A 76 19.86 17.51 16.00
CA GLY A 76 20.91 17.86 16.95
C GLY A 76 22.34 17.51 16.51
N LYS A 77 22.52 16.76 15.41
CA LYS A 77 23.84 16.37 14.87
C LYS A 77 24.24 17.13 13.61
N CYS A 78 23.30 17.80 12.95
CA CYS A 78 23.51 18.56 11.70
C CYS A 78 23.39 20.08 11.90
N GLY A 79 23.40 20.54 13.15
CA GLY A 79 23.49 21.96 13.52
C GLY A 79 24.88 22.34 13.99
#